data_AF-A0A2R4M3J8-F1
#
_entry.id   AF-A0A2R4M3J8-F1
#
_cell.length_a   1.000
_cell.length_b   1.000
_cell.length_c   1.000
_cell.angle_alpha   90.00
_cell.angle_beta   90.00
_cell.angle_gamma   90.00
#
_symmetry.space_group_name_H-M   'P 1'
#
loop_
_entity.id
_entity.type
_entity.pdbx_description
1 polymer ?
#
loop_
_entity_poly.entity_id
_entity_poly.type
_entity_poly.pdbx_seq_one_letter_code
_entity_poly.pdbx_strand_id
1 'polypeptide(L)'
;MRRDIHTCVSRLYAALLFYAASVPFFWPTNGIGFVAGPRSAPFTCSELMSSGGDANAMIIGFVGMSIPALLRVILMPKPMGRVEFGLFLVSIALSLGIVSLATLDCAEILHTMIWQKDFGLVSAYGAVFMALVLAFILRKTGLRAVL
;
A
#
# COMPACT_ATOMS: atom_id res chain seq x y z
N MET A 1 24.61 -8.99 -16.11
CA MET A 1 23.47 -9.87 -15.72
C MET A 1 22.97 -9.65 -14.29
N ARG A 2 23.76 -9.90 -13.22
CA ARG A 2 23.27 -9.75 -11.82
C ARG A 2 22.89 -8.30 -11.46
N ARG A 3 23.60 -7.31 -12.02
CA ARG A 3 23.33 -5.87 -11.84
C ARG A 3 22.06 -5.41 -12.55
N ASP A 4 21.79 -5.98 -13.73
CA ASP A 4 20.62 -5.66 -14.55
C ASP A 4 19.35 -6.19 -13.90
N ILE A 5 19.38 -7.43 -13.39
CA ILE A 5 18.28 -8.05 -12.64
C ILE A 5 17.96 -7.22 -11.39
N HIS A 6 18.97 -6.82 -10.62
CA HIS A 6 18.77 -5.99 -9.43
C HIS A 6 18.09 -4.65 -9.77
N THR A 7 18.49 -4.02 -10.87
CA THR A 7 17.91 -2.75 -11.33
C THR A 7 16.47 -2.93 -11.77
N CYS A 8 16.15 -4.00 -12.51
CA CYS A 8 14.78 -4.34 -12.90
C CYS A 8 13.88 -4.60 -11.68
N VAL A 9 14.33 -5.41 -10.73
CA VAL A 9 13.58 -5.70 -9.49
C VAL A 9 13.37 -4.43 -8.66
N SER A 10 14.38 -3.55 -8.60
CA SER A 10 14.28 -2.26 -7.90
C SER A 10 13.27 -1.31 -8.53
N ARG A 11 13.24 -1.26 -9.87
CA ARG A 11 12.26 -0.46 -10.62
C ARG A 11 10.86 -0.99 -10.43
N LEU A 12 10.68 -2.31 -10.50
CA LEU A 12 9.38 -2.94 -10.30
C LEU A 12 8.87 -2.72 -8.88
N TYR A 13 9.73 -2.84 -7.86
CA TYR A 13 9.39 -2.54 -6.47
C TYR A 13 8.93 -1.08 -6.30
N ALA A 14 9.70 -0.12 -6.81
CA ALA A 14 9.33 1.30 -6.71
C ALA A 14 8.04 1.60 -7.47
N ALA A 15 7.85 1.05 -8.68
CA ALA A 15 6.64 1.22 -9.48
C ALA A 15 5.40 0.67 -8.77
N LEU A 16 5.50 -0.50 -8.13
CA LEU A 16 4.39 -1.09 -7.37
C LEU A 16 4.02 -0.24 -6.15
N LEU A 17 5.00 0.37 -5.48
CA LEU A 17 4.73 1.27 -4.36
C LEU A 17 4.11 2.60 -4.81
N PHE A 18 4.59 3.19 -5.90
CA PHE A 18 3.94 4.38 -6.47
C PHE A 18 2.53 4.07 -6.95
N TYR A 19 2.32 2.91 -7.57
CA TYR A 19 0.99 2.46 -7.94
C TYR A 19 0.08 2.35 -6.71
N ALA A 20 0.49 1.60 -5.68
CA ALA A 20 -0.28 1.44 -4.45
C ALA A 20 -0.57 2.80 -3.75
N ALA A 21 0.41 3.71 -3.73
CA ALA A 21 0.24 5.06 -3.18
C ALA A 21 -0.72 5.94 -4.02
N SER A 22 -0.83 5.67 -5.32
CA SER A 22 -1.69 6.43 -6.23
C SER A 22 -3.16 5.98 -6.21
N VAL A 23 -3.42 4.69 -5.94
CA VAL A 23 -4.78 4.11 -5.95
C VAL A 23 -5.80 4.90 -5.09
N PRO A 24 -5.47 5.30 -3.83
CA PRO A 24 -6.40 6.07 -3.00
C PRO A 24 -6.88 7.39 -3.61
N PHE A 25 -6.09 8.02 -4.49
CA PHE A 25 -6.48 9.28 -5.12
C PHE A 25 -7.51 9.10 -6.24
N PHE A 26 -7.47 7.95 -6.93
CA PHE A 26 -8.41 7.62 -8.01
C PHE A 26 -9.66 6.87 -7.50
N TRP A 27 -9.63 6.46 -6.24
CA TRP A 27 -10.70 5.75 -5.58
C TRP A 27 -11.98 6.59 -5.38
N PRO A 28 -11.94 7.82 -4.85
CA PRO A 28 -13.16 8.62 -4.67
C PRO A 28 -13.87 8.98 -5.99
N THR A 29 -13.18 8.88 -7.13
CA THR A 29 -13.75 9.17 -8.46
C THR A 29 -14.33 7.96 -9.20
N ASN A 30 -13.93 6.74 -8.85
CA ASN A 30 -14.30 5.51 -9.60
C ASN A 30 -14.96 4.42 -8.74
N GLY A 31 -15.02 4.57 -7.41
CA GLY A 31 -15.58 3.60 -6.48
C GLY A 31 -16.78 4.13 -5.70
N ILE A 32 -17.50 3.21 -5.04
CA ILE A 32 -18.67 3.50 -4.20
C ILE A 32 -18.24 4.14 -2.84
N GLY A 33 -16.93 4.18 -2.57
CA GLY A 33 -16.36 4.58 -1.28
C GLY A 33 -16.40 3.45 -0.26
N PHE A 34 -15.91 3.70 0.96
CA PHE A 34 -16.08 2.76 2.07
C PHE A 34 -17.55 2.68 2.43
N VAL A 35 -18.04 1.45 2.62
CA VAL A 35 -19.43 1.22 2.98
C VAL A 35 -19.50 0.61 4.37
N ALA A 36 -20.40 1.18 5.15
CA ALA A 36 -20.84 0.63 6.41
C ALA A 36 -22.28 0.12 6.27
N GLY A 37 -22.62 -0.89 7.07
CA GLY A 37 -23.99 -1.36 7.24
C GLY A 37 -24.29 -2.75 6.67
N PRO A 38 -25.39 -3.37 7.15
CA PRO A 38 -25.80 -4.72 6.73
C PRO A 38 -26.17 -4.76 5.25
N ARG A 39 -26.03 -5.95 4.64
CA ARG A 39 -26.21 -6.27 3.20
C ARG A 39 -27.45 -5.66 2.50
N SER A 40 -28.47 -5.25 3.24
CA SER A 40 -29.73 -4.72 2.72
C SER A 40 -29.78 -3.20 2.51
N ALA A 41 -28.86 -2.43 3.11
CA ALA A 41 -28.81 -0.97 2.95
C ALA A 41 -27.38 -0.44 3.17
N PRO A 42 -26.48 -0.56 2.17
CA PRO A 42 -25.13 -0.03 2.27
C PRO A 42 -25.16 1.51 2.30
N PHE A 43 -24.63 2.11 3.35
CA PHE A 43 -24.40 3.55 3.44
C PHE A 43 -22.91 3.85 3.29
N THR A 44 -22.56 4.94 2.60
CA THR A 44 -21.16 5.32 2.42
C THR A 44 -20.63 6.00 3.68
N CYS A 45 -19.41 5.66 4.12
CA CYS A 45 -18.77 6.31 5.27
C CYS A 45 -18.54 7.81 5.03
N SER A 46 -18.57 8.28 3.76
CA SER A 46 -18.60 9.71 3.42
C SER A 46 -19.89 10.43 3.81
N GLU A 47 -21.01 9.71 3.92
CA GLU A 47 -22.31 10.28 4.34
C GLU A 47 -22.43 10.40 5.87
N LEU A 48 -21.61 9.65 6.62
CA LEU A 48 -21.47 9.82 8.05
C LEU A 48 -20.49 10.97 8.30
N MET A 49 -21.01 12.16 8.60
CA MET A 49 -20.26 13.40 8.84
C MET A 49 -19.12 13.28 9.88
N SER A 50 -19.13 12.23 10.71
CA SER A 50 -18.07 11.88 11.68
C SER A 50 -16.90 11.06 11.10
N SER A 51 -17.05 10.44 9.92
CA SER A 51 -16.11 9.45 9.34
C SER A 51 -15.35 9.99 8.10
N GLY A 52 -15.55 11.25 7.73
CA GLY A 52 -14.73 11.95 6.73
C GLY A 52 -13.23 12.03 7.09
N GLY A 53 -12.88 11.85 8.37
CA GLY A 53 -11.50 11.68 8.83
C GLY A 53 -10.87 10.34 8.43
N ASP A 54 -11.66 9.28 8.31
CA ASP A 54 -11.16 7.91 8.10
C ASP A 54 -10.76 7.66 6.64
N ALA A 55 -11.49 8.27 5.70
CA ALA A 55 -11.12 8.28 4.29
C ALA A 55 -9.77 8.99 4.07
N ASN A 56 -9.53 10.09 4.79
CA ASN A 56 -8.26 10.81 4.75
C ASN A 56 -7.13 10.01 5.42
N ALA A 57 -7.43 9.32 6.53
CA ALA A 57 -6.45 8.47 7.21
C ALA A 57 -5.96 7.33 6.29
N MET A 58 -6.87 6.68 5.54
CA MET A 58 -6.49 5.67 4.54
C MET A 58 -5.61 6.23 3.43
N ILE A 59 -5.95 7.41 2.90
CA ILE A 59 -5.12 8.09 1.90
C ILE A 59 -3.71 8.33 2.49
N ILE A 60 -3.61 8.83 3.72
CA ILE A 60 -2.33 9.06 4.39
C ILE A 60 -1.53 7.75 4.55
N GLY A 61 -2.18 6.64 4.92
CA GLY A 61 -1.54 5.33 5.06
C GLY A 61 -0.88 4.88 3.76
N PHE A 62 -1.63 4.87 2.66
CA PHE A 62 -1.12 4.48 1.35
C PHE A 62 -0.13 5.50 0.75
N VAL A 63 -0.34 6.80 0.94
CA VAL A 63 0.61 7.84 0.55
C VAL A 63 1.93 7.68 1.29
N GLY A 64 1.92 7.18 2.52
CA GLY A 64 3.13 6.84 3.26
C GLY A 64 4.06 5.87 2.53
N MET A 65 3.51 5.02 1.63
CA MET A 65 4.31 4.12 0.77
C MET A 65 5.14 4.84 -0.29
N SER A 66 4.85 6.12 -0.56
CA SER A 66 5.69 6.94 -1.46
C SER A 66 7.07 7.20 -0.87
N ILE A 67 7.24 7.20 0.46
CA ILE A 67 8.51 7.41 1.14
C ILE A 67 9.52 6.27 0.83
N PRO A 68 9.21 4.98 1.08
CA PRO A 68 10.10 3.89 0.67
C PRO A 68 10.28 3.82 -0.85
N ALA A 69 9.29 4.21 -1.65
CA ALA A 69 9.40 4.27 -3.11
C ALA A 69 10.44 5.31 -3.57
N LEU A 70 10.35 6.54 -3.07
CA LEU A 70 11.30 7.62 -3.35
C LEU A 70 12.70 7.27 -2.88
N LEU A 71 12.82 6.74 -1.66
CA LEU A 71 14.09 6.27 -1.12
C LEU A 71 14.72 5.21 -2.03
N ARG A 72 13.93 4.28 -2.58
CA ARG A 72 14.43 3.28 -3.54
C ARG A 72 14.90 3.92 -4.84
N VAL A 73 14.17 4.89 -5.39
CA VAL A 73 14.58 5.57 -6.63
C VAL A 73 15.94 6.25 -6.45
N ILE A 74 16.16 6.92 -5.33
CA ILE A 74 17.43 7.60 -5.00
C ILE A 74 18.56 6.57 -4.79
N LEU A 75 18.26 5.47 -4.10
CA LEU A 75 19.23 4.41 -3.77
C LEU A 75 19.23 3.24 -4.75
N MET A 76 18.63 3.39 -5.93
CA MET A 76 18.47 2.33 -6.92
C MET A 76 19.78 1.61 -7.32
N PRO A 77 20.93 2.31 -7.50
CA PRO A 77 22.18 1.63 -7.83
C PRO A 77 22.80 0.89 -6.63
N LYS A 78 22.29 1.10 -5.42
CA LYS A 78 22.80 0.50 -4.17
C LYS A 78 21.96 -0.70 -3.73
N PRO A 79 22.58 -1.69 -3.06
CA PRO A 79 21.85 -2.81 -2.46
C PRO A 79 20.92 -2.31 -1.36
N MET A 80 19.79 -3.00 -1.16
CA MET A 80 18.80 -2.62 -0.15
C MET A 80 19.37 -2.75 1.26
N GLY A 81 19.44 -1.61 1.95
CA GLY A 81 19.97 -1.50 3.31
C GLY A 81 18.99 -1.99 4.37
N ARG A 82 19.48 -2.21 5.61
CA ARG A 82 18.61 -2.54 6.75
C ARG A 82 17.64 -1.41 7.09
N VAL A 83 18.09 -0.16 6.99
CA VAL A 83 17.28 1.04 7.28
C VAL A 83 16.15 1.20 6.27
N GLU A 84 16.45 1.06 4.97
CA GLU A 84 15.46 1.11 3.89
C GLU A 84 14.37 0.03 4.05
N PHE A 85 14.79 -1.20 4.34
CA PHE A 85 13.87 -2.31 4.60
C PHE A 85 13.05 -2.10 5.86
N GLY A 86 13.66 -1.60 6.94
CA GLY A 86 12.95 -1.24 8.17
C GLY A 86 11.91 -0.15 7.94
N LEU A 87 12.25 0.89 7.17
CA LEU A 87 11.33 1.97 6.83
C LEU A 87 10.14 1.47 6.00
N PHE A 88 10.38 0.54 5.07
CA PHE A 88 9.31 -0.13 4.34
C PHE A 88 8.39 -0.94 5.26
N LEU A 89 8.95 -1.73 6.18
CA LEU A 89 8.15 -2.50 7.15
C LEU A 89 7.34 -1.61 8.09
N VAL A 90 7.92 -0.51 8.57
CA VAL A 90 7.21 0.47 9.40
C VAL A 90 6.09 1.13 8.59
N SER A 91 6.33 1.44 7.31
CA SER A 91 5.29 2.00 6.43
C SER A 91 4.12 1.03 6.25
N ILE A 92 4.40 -0.28 6.08
CA ILE A 92 3.37 -1.32 6.05
C ILE A 92 2.63 -1.40 7.39
N ALA A 93 3.35 -1.45 8.51
CA ALA A 93 2.75 -1.59 9.83
C ALA A 93 1.85 -0.37 10.16
N LEU A 94 2.29 0.84 9.84
CA LEU A 94 1.50 2.06 9.98
C LEU A 94 0.27 2.03 9.07
N SER A 95 0.42 1.63 7.80
CA SER A 95 -0.69 1.53 6.86
C SER A 95 -1.73 0.52 7.35
N LEU A 96 -1.30 -0.66 7.80
CA LEU A 96 -2.17 -1.69 8.37
C LEU A 96 -2.83 -1.20 9.66
N GLY A 97 -2.11 -0.50 10.54
CA GLY A 97 -2.65 0.07 11.77
C GLY A 97 -3.75 1.09 11.50
N ILE A 98 -3.51 2.01 10.56
CA ILE A 98 -4.50 3.02 10.14
C ILE A 98 -5.73 2.36 9.51
N VAL A 99 -5.51 1.35 8.66
CA VAL A 99 -6.57 0.51 8.06
C VAL A 99 -7.38 -0.20 9.13
N SER A 100 -6.74 -0.81 10.14
CA SER A 100 -7.43 -1.49 11.24
C SER A 100 -8.22 -0.53 12.13
N LEU A 101 -7.71 0.68 12.37
CA LEU A 101 -8.45 1.73 13.06
C LEU A 101 -9.70 2.13 12.28
N ALA A 102 -9.57 2.36 10.97
CA ALA A 102 -10.69 2.66 10.10
C ALA A 102 -11.74 1.53 10.04
N THR A 103 -11.33 0.26 10.19
CA THR A 103 -12.26 -0.88 10.25
C THR A 103 -13.07 -0.97 11.54
N LEU A 104 -12.55 -0.42 12.63
CA LEU A 104 -13.24 -0.44 13.92
C LEU A 104 -14.34 0.63 13.99
N ASP A 105 -14.18 1.73 13.25
CA ASP A 105 -15.12 2.86 13.29
C ASP A 105 -16.22 2.79 12.21
N CYS A 106 -15.90 2.41 10.96
CA CYS A 106 -16.90 2.44 9.87
C CYS A 106 -16.59 1.52 8.68
N ALA A 107 -15.32 1.35 8.31
CA ALA A 107 -14.96 0.71 7.07
C ALA A 107 -14.86 -0.82 7.20
N GLU A 108 -15.90 -1.59 6.86
CA GLU A 108 -15.75 -3.05 6.71
C GLU A 108 -14.92 -3.39 5.45
N ILE A 109 -13.61 -3.24 5.51
CA ILE A 109 -12.69 -3.38 4.36
C ILE A 109 -12.83 -4.74 3.66
N LEU A 110 -13.00 -5.83 4.41
CA LEU A 110 -13.24 -7.15 3.83
C LEU A 110 -14.59 -7.21 3.10
N HIS A 111 -15.60 -6.53 3.62
CA HIS A 111 -16.91 -6.46 2.97
C HIS A 111 -16.81 -5.60 1.69
N THR A 112 -16.14 -4.45 1.74
CA THR A 112 -15.90 -3.58 0.58
C THR A 112 -15.08 -4.28 -0.52
N MET A 113 -14.01 -4.99 -0.15
CA MET A 113 -13.18 -5.73 -1.12
C MET A 113 -13.92 -6.89 -1.79
N ILE A 114 -14.58 -7.74 -0.99
CA ILE A 114 -15.08 -9.04 -1.47
C ILE A 114 -16.50 -8.92 -2.01
N TRP A 115 -17.37 -8.15 -1.34
CA TRP A 115 -18.78 -8.05 -1.72
C TRP A 115 -19.07 -6.90 -2.67
N GLN A 116 -18.46 -5.74 -2.45
CA GLN A 116 -18.58 -4.61 -3.39
C GLN A 116 -17.62 -4.71 -4.57
N LYS A 117 -16.72 -5.71 -4.57
CA LYS A 117 -15.77 -5.99 -5.66
C LYS A 117 -14.97 -4.75 -6.03
N ASP A 118 -14.46 -4.05 -5.02
CA ASP A 118 -13.60 -2.89 -5.26
C ASP A 118 -12.23 -3.36 -5.78
N PHE A 119 -12.13 -3.49 -7.10
CA PHE A 119 -10.93 -3.96 -7.79
C PHE A 119 -9.73 -3.04 -7.58
N GLY A 120 -9.95 -1.74 -7.34
CA GLY A 120 -8.88 -0.79 -7.08
C GLY A 120 -8.22 -1.08 -5.74
N LEU A 121 -9.02 -1.31 -4.71
CA LEU A 121 -8.47 -1.67 -3.41
C LEU A 121 -7.77 -3.03 -3.44
N VAL A 122 -8.39 -4.05 -4.06
CA VAL A 122 -7.78 -5.37 -4.20
C VAL A 122 -6.43 -5.30 -4.93
N SER A 123 -6.33 -4.51 -6.00
CA SER A 123 -5.06 -4.36 -6.74
C SER A 123 -4.00 -3.59 -5.93
N ALA A 124 -4.39 -2.61 -5.11
CA ALA A 124 -3.45 -1.90 -4.23
C ALA A 124 -2.82 -2.83 -3.19
N TYR A 125 -3.63 -3.66 -2.51
CA TYR A 125 -3.13 -4.66 -1.57
C TYR A 125 -2.27 -5.72 -2.26
N GLY A 126 -2.69 -6.16 -3.47
CA GLY A 126 -1.89 -7.05 -4.31
C GLY A 126 -0.53 -6.44 -4.65
N ALA A 127 -0.49 -5.15 -4.99
CA ALA A 127 0.74 -4.44 -5.30
C ALA A 127 1.67 -4.31 -4.08
N VAL A 128 1.13 -3.99 -2.90
CA VAL A 128 1.90 -3.95 -1.64
C VAL A 128 2.46 -5.33 -1.29
N PHE A 129 1.67 -6.39 -1.45
CA PHE A 129 2.12 -7.77 -1.23
C PHE A 129 3.27 -8.15 -2.18
N MET A 130 3.12 -7.85 -3.46
CA MET A 130 4.19 -8.07 -4.45
C MET A 130 5.43 -7.22 -4.13
N ALA A 131 5.27 -5.98 -3.71
CA ALA A 131 6.38 -5.13 -3.27
C ALA A 131 7.10 -5.72 -2.05
N LEU A 132 6.38 -6.35 -1.12
CA LEU A 132 6.98 -7.05 0.03
C LEU A 132 7.85 -8.23 -0.42
N VAL A 133 7.35 -9.06 -1.33
CA VAL A 133 8.13 -10.17 -1.91
C VAL A 133 9.40 -9.64 -2.59
N LEU A 134 9.30 -8.57 -3.38
CA LEU A 134 10.44 -7.96 -4.05
C LEU A 134 11.43 -7.34 -3.06
N ALA A 135 10.96 -6.72 -1.97
CA ALA A 135 11.83 -6.18 -0.92
C ALA A 135 12.67 -7.29 -0.27
N PHE A 136 12.08 -8.45 0.02
CA PHE A 136 12.81 -9.62 0.51
C PHE A 136 13.85 -10.13 -0.49
N ILE A 137 13.51 -10.16 -1.78
CA ILE A 137 14.45 -10.55 -2.85
C ILE A 137 15.61 -9.54 -2.95
N LEU A 138 15.33 -8.24 -2.92
CA LEU A 138 16.35 -7.17 -2.95
C LEU A 138 17.26 -7.23 -1.72
N ARG A 139 16.70 -7.50 -0.54
CA ARG A 139 17.46 -7.66 0.69
C ARG A 139 18.39 -8.88 0.63
N LYS A 140 17.89 -10.02 0.15
CA LYS A 140 18.65 -11.28 0.03
C LYS A 140 19.77 -11.17 -1.01
N THR A 141 19.51 -10.49 -2.13
CA THR A 141 20.51 -10.26 -3.18
C THR A 141 21.57 -9.24 -2.75
N GLY A 142 21.19 -8.21 -1.97
CA GLY A 142 22.13 -7.26 -1.37
C GLY A 142 23.07 -7.89 -0.34
N LEU A 143 22.58 -8.80 0.51
CA LEU A 143 23.40 -9.57 1.46
C LEU A 143 24.47 -10.42 0.75
N ARG A 144 24.11 -11.05 -0.38
CA ARG A 144 25.02 -11.89 -1.19
C ARG A 144 26.01 -11.10 -2.05
N ALA A 145 25.95 -9.77 -2.06
CA ALA A 145 26.89 -8.92 -2.78
C ALA A 145 27.93 -8.28 -1.85
N VAL A 146 27.72 -8.36 -0.53
CA VAL A 146 28.59 -7.80 0.52
C VAL A 146 29.45 -8.90 1.18
N LEU A 147 29.00 -10.16 1.11
CA LEU A 147 29.77 -11.38 1.43
C LEU A 147 30.46 -11.90 0.18
#